data_AF-A0A1F6PU04-F1
#
_entry.id   AF-A0A1F6PU04-F1
#
_cell.length_a   1.000
_cell.length_b   1.000
_cell.length_c   1.000
_cell.angle_alpha   90.00
_cell.angle_beta   90.00
_cell.angle_gamma   90.00
#
_symmetry.space_group_name_H-M   'P 1'
#
loop_
_entity.id
_entity.type
_entity.pdbx_description
1 polymer ?
#
loop_
_entity_poly.entity_id
_entity_poly.type
_entity_poly.pdbx_seq_one_letter_code
_entity_poly.pdbx_strand_id
1 'polypeptide(L)'
;MTKIKIILFIFILFLLILLPETAFADNFQDGVKAYESRNYKHAENYFTKAFQANPDNDIIKYYLAITFVQNKNTANAKLLYRNIIETSSNPEVINLSKKGLKLLGDSSGSYSKVTKAILNVNTMGNVLIIDDVKVNDAAKVKFIFDTGASYTTISTELANRLKISTANAPKMKIMTGSGYLDAPKITLKKIEINGLTAYNVETLVADLPMHTSGTAGDLAGLLGLSFMKDFKVTVDRPKNQIILEKN
;
A
#
# COMPACT_ATOMS: atom_id res chain seq x y z
N MET A 1 -13.92 -15.67 31.62
CA MET A 1 -12.83 -15.12 30.78
C MET A 1 -11.71 -16.15 30.75
N THR A 2 -11.51 -16.80 29.60
CA THR A 2 -10.95 -18.16 29.50
C THR A 2 -9.45 -18.21 29.20
N LYS A 3 -8.78 -19.19 29.80
CA LYS A 3 -7.34 -19.51 29.86
C LYS A 3 -6.51 -19.29 28.57
N ILE A 4 -7.15 -19.30 27.40
CA ILE A 4 -6.52 -19.11 26.08
C ILE A 4 -5.95 -17.67 25.92
N LYS A 5 -6.61 -16.64 26.47
CA LYS A 5 -6.08 -15.26 26.44
C LYS A 5 -4.79 -15.10 27.25
N ILE A 6 -4.65 -15.85 28.34
CA ILE A 6 -3.48 -15.78 29.23
C ILE A 6 -2.27 -16.45 28.57
N ILE A 7 -2.49 -17.55 27.82
CA ILE A 7 -1.40 -18.29 27.15
C ILE A 7 -0.83 -17.50 25.96
N LEU A 8 -1.67 -16.86 25.15
CA LEU A 8 -1.24 -16.00 24.04
C LEU A 8 -0.48 -14.75 24.54
N PHE A 9 -0.92 -14.20 25.67
CA PHE A 9 -0.34 -13.03 26.31
C PHE A 9 1.07 -13.29 26.85
N ILE A 10 1.28 -14.44 27.50
CA ILE A 10 2.60 -14.82 28.04
C ILE A 10 3.61 -15.10 26.90
N PHE A 11 3.16 -15.67 25.77
CA PHE A 11 4.04 -15.99 24.66
C PHE A 11 4.56 -14.74 23.94
N ILE A 12 3.74 -13.69 23.81
CA ILE A 12 4.13 -12.40 23.22
C ILE A 12 5.03 -11.61 24.20
N LEU A 13 4.73 -11.66 25.50
CA LEU A 13 5.56 -11.01 26.53
C LEU A 13 6.97 -11.61 26.59
N PHE A 14 7.10 -12.93 26.41
CA PHE A 14 8.40 -13.63 26.41
C PHE A 14 9.25 -13.31 25.16
N LEU A 15 8.62 -13.03 24.02
CA LEU A 15 9.32 -12.63 22.78
C LEU A 15 9.90 -11.18 22.86
N LEU A 16 9.34 -10.34 23.73
CA LEU A 16 9.71 -8.93 23.90
C LEU A 16 10.89 -8.69 24.85
N ILE A 17 11.25 -9.65 25.70
CA ILE A 17 12.39 -9.55 26.63
C ILE A 17 13.74 -9.58 25.89
N LEU A 18 13.75 -9.99 24.61
CA LEU A 18 14.97 -10.17 23.79
C LEU A 18 15.28 -9.00 22.85
N LEU A 19 14.48 -7.92 22.85
CA LEU A 19 14.71 -6.76 21.99
C LEU A 19 15.41 -5.63 22.78
N PRO A 20 16.40 -4.94 22.20
CA PRO A 20 17.04 -3.79 22.85
C PRO A 20 16.02 -2.70 23.17
N GLU A 21 16.21 -2.00 24.30
CA GLU A 21 15.41 -0.83 24.69
C GLU A 21 15.44 0.21 23.56
N THR A 22 14.31 0.33 22.87
CA THR A 22 14.11 1.29 21.79
C THR A 22 12.83 2.04 22.07
N ALA A 23 12.75 3.31 21.65
CA ALA A 23 11.55 4.12 21.79
C ALA A 23 10.30 3.44 21.17
N PHE A 24 10.48 2.55 20.21
CA PHE A 24 9.45 1.67 19.67
C PHE A 24 8.90 0.69 20.72
N ALA A 25 9.80 -0.07 21.38
CA ALA A 25 9.44 -1.06 22.38
C ALA A 25 8.77 -0.38 23.58
N ASP A 26 9.28 0.78 24.01
CA ASP A 26 8.73 1.54 25.13
C ASP A 26 7.30 2.02 24.85
N ASN A 27 7.07 2.66 23.70
CA ASN A 27 5.74 3.13 23.32
C ASN A 27 4.75 1.96 23.16
N PHE A 28 5.18 0.83 22.61
CA PHE A 28 4.30 -0.33 22.50
C PHE A 28 3.91 -0.89 23.88
N GLN A 29 4.90 -1.09 24.75
CA GLN A 29 4.67 -1.59 26.11
C GLN A 29 3.78 -0.66 26.93
N ASP A 30 4.01 0.65 26.87
CA ASP A 30 3.19 1.64 27.58
C ASP A 30 1.77 1.69 27.01
N GLY A 31 1.62 1.51 25.70
CA GLY A 31 0.31 1.31 25.06
C GLY A 31 -0.43 0.11 25.62
N VAL A 32 0.26 -1.04 25.78
CA VAL A 32 -0.32 -2.26 26.37
C VAL A 32 -0.74 -2.00 27.82
N LYS A 33 0.13 -1.44 28.66
CA LYS A 33 -0.18 -1.10 30.06
C LYS A 33 -1.41 -0.18 30.17
N ALA A 34 -1.47 0.85 29.32
CA ALA A 34 -2.60 1.78 29.29
C ALA A 34 -3.90 1.09 28.84
N TYR A 35 -3.83 0.20 27.85
CA TYR A 35 -4.97 -0.57 27.36
C TYR A 35 -5.53 -1.50 28.45
N GLU A 36 -4.67 -2.20 29.17
CA GLU A 36 -5.05 -3.09 30.28
C GLU A 36 -5.68 -2.34 31.44
N SER A 37 -5.18 -1.13 31.70
CA SER A 37 -5.73 -0.19 32.68
C SER A 37 -7.05 0.46 32.21
N ARG A 38 -7.59 0.06 31.05
CA ARG A 38 -8.77 0.63 30.39
C ARG A 38 -8.65 2.13 30.06
N ASN A 39 -7.43 2.67 30.07
CA ASN A 39 -7.15 4.03 29.67
C ASN A 39 -6.92 4.08 28.16
N TYR A 40 -7.98 3.81 27.41
CA TYR A 40 -7.92 3.62 25.95
C TYR A 40 -7.48 4.87 25.20
N LYS A 41 -7.72 6.07 25.75
CA LYS A 41 -7.24 7.32 25.15
C LYS A 41 -5.72 7.45 25.23
N HIS A 42 -5.11 7.05 26.35
CA HIS A 42 -3.64 6.99 26.44
C HIS A 42 -3.07 5.84 25.61
N ALA A 43 -3.72 4.68 25.62
CA ALA A 43 -3.33 3.55 24.80
C ALA A 43 -3.26 3.93 23.31
N GLU A 44 -4.24 4.69 22.81
CA GLU A 44 -4.26 5.17 21.43
C GLU A 44 -3.05 6.05 21.13
N ASN A 45 -2.72 6.99 22.02
CA ASN A 45 -1.55 7.88 21.85
C ASN A 45 -0.25 7.08 21.76
N TYR A 46 -0.05 6.10 22.65
CA TYR A 46 1.15 5.28 22.68
C TYR A 46 1.25 4.34 21.46
N PHE A 47 0.16 3.65 21.11
CA PHE A 47 0.13 2.79 19.93
C PHE A 47 0.28 3.57 18.63
N THR A 48 -0.22 4.81 18.56
CA THR A 48 0.00 5.69 17.40
C THR A 48 1.48 6.03 17.24
N LYS A 49 2.18 6.37 18.34
CA LYS A 49 3.64 6.61 18.31
C LYS A 49 4.40 5.34 17.89
N ALA A 50 4.03 4.18 18.43
CA ALA A 50 4.63 2.91 18.06
C ALA A 50 4.40 2.58 16.57
N PHE A 51 3.20 2.87 16.06
CA PHE A 51 2.85 2.68 14.64
C PHE A 51 3.65 3.61 13.72
N GLN A 52 3.82 4.88 14.10
CA GLN A 52 4.64 5.83 13.35
C GLN A 52 6.11 5.40 13.28
N ALA A 53 6.64 4.83 14.35
CA ALA A 53 8.02 4.34 14.41
C ALA A 53 8.23 3.06 13.58
N ASN A 54 7.21 2.21 13.44
CA ASN A 54 7.29 0.99 12.62
C ASN A 54 5.93 0.65 11.98
N PRO A 55 5.59 1.31 10.85
CA PRO A 55 4.27 1.19 10.22
C PRO A 55 3.97 -0.19 9.66
N ASP A 56 4.99 -1.00 9.37
CA ASP A 56 4.82 -2.34 8.79
C ASP A 56 4.55 -3.43 9.84
N ASN A 57 4.63 -3.11 11.14
CA ASN A 57 4.39 -4.07 12.20
C ASN A 57 2.89 -4.37 12.40
N ASP A 58 2.47 -5.57 11.98
CA ASP A 58 1.07 -5.99 12.04
C ASP A 58 0.51 -6.13 13.45
N ILE A 59 1.36 -6.41 14.44
CA ILE A 59 0.96 -6.51 15.85
C ILE A 59 0.49 -5.13 16.32
N ILE A 60 1.25 -4.07 16.05
CA ILE A 60 0.86 -2.72 16.45
C ILE A 60 -0.41 -2.27 15.75
N LYS A 61 -0.54 -2.52 14.45
CA LYS A 61 -1.78 -2.24 13.73
C LYS A 61 -2.98 -2.89 14.42
N TYR A 62 -2.82 -4.14 14.86
CA TYR A 62 -3.88 -4.86 15.56
C TYR A 62 -4.21 -4.24 16.93
N TYR A 63 -3.19 -3.92 17.73
CA TYR A 63 -3.39 -3.27 19.04
C TYR A 63 -4.02 -1.87 18.92
N LEU A 64 -3.63 -1.10 17.91
CA LEU A 64 -4.24 0.18 17.61
C LEU A 64 -5.69 0.00 17.13
N ALA A 65 -5.99 -1.02 16.32
CA ALA A 65 -7.35 -1.33 15.87
C ALA A 65 -8.28 -1.69 17.03
N ILE A 66 -7.88 -2.59 17.94
CA ILE A 66 -8.68 -2.94 19.13
C ILE A 66 -8.86 -1.74 20.07
N THR A 67 -7.91 -0.80 20.07
CA THR A 67 -7.99 0.44 20.85
C THR A 67 -9.00 1.42 20.25
N PHE A 68 -8.98 1.60 18.94
CA PHE A 68 -9.99 2.38 18.24
C PHE A 68 -11.41 1.86 18.48
N VAL A 69 -11.60 0.53 18.55
CA VAL A 69 -12.90 -0.05 18.93
C VAL A 69 -13.34 0.43 20.32
N GLN A 70 -12.45 0.41 21.30
CA GLN A 70 -12.78 0.86 22.66
C GLN A 70 -13.07 2.37 22.72
N ASN A 71 -12.35 3.16 21.93
CA ASN A 71 -12.60 4.61 21.78
C ASN A 71 -13.79 4.93 20.85
N LYS A 72 -14.58 3.93 20.43
CA LYS A 72 -15.73 4.07 19.51
C LYS A 72 -15.36 4.60 18.12
N ASN A 73 -14.08 4.67 17.78
CA ASN A 73 -13.59 5.04 16.46
C ASN A 73 -13.66 3.83 15.50
N THR A 74 -14.90 3.45 15.18
CA THR A 74 -15.20 2.25 14.39
C THR A 74 -14.62 2.33 12.97
N ALA A 75 -14.54 3.53 12.39
CA ALA A 75 -14.01 3.73 11.04
C ALA A 75 -12.52 3.35 10.96
N ASN A 76 -11.69 3.91 11.86
CA ASN A 76 -10.25 3.62 11.87
C ASN A 76 -9.95 2.17 12.29
N ALA A 77 -10.73 1.62 13.22
CA ALA A 77 -10.62 0.20 13.58
C ALA A 77 -10.83 -0.72 12.35
N LYS A 78 -11.91 -0.47 11.58
CA LYS A 78 -12.19 -1.25 10.35
C LYS A 78 -11.10 -1.10 9.31
N LEU A 79 -10.56 0.10 9.12
CA LEU A 79 -9.46 0.36 8.19
C LEU A 79 -8.21 -0.45 8.53
N LEU A 80 -7.79 -0.44 9.81
CA LEU A 80 -6.61 -1.21 10.24
C LEU A 80 -6.84 -2.72 10.15
N TYR A 81 -8.01 -3.23 10.54
CA TYR A 81 -8.29 -4.66 10.38
C TYR A 81 -8.23 -5.12 8.92
N ARG A 82 -8.76 -4.32 7.98
CA ARG A 82 -8.68 -4.64 6.55
C ARG A 82 -7.23 -4.62 6.07
N ASN A 83 -6.46 -3.60 6.45
CA ASN A 83 -5.05 -3.53 6.11
C ASN A 83 -4.28 -4.77 6.58
N ILE A 84 -4.47 -5.21 7.82
CA ILE A 84 -3.83 -6.42 8.34
C ILE A 84 -4.23 -7.65 7.52
N ILE A 85 -5.50 -7.80 7.19
CA ILE A 85 -6.00 -8.96 6.42
C ILE A 85 -5.41 -8.98 5.01
N GLU A 86 -5.16 -7.82 4.42
CA GLU A 86 -4.62 -7.67 3.06
C GLU A 86 -3.10 -7.81 3.00
N THR A 87 -2.37 -7.28 3.99
CA THR A 87 -0.91 -7.15 3.92
C THR A 87 -0.14 -8.09 4.83
N SER A 88 -0.76 -8.61 5.90
CA SER A 88 -0.04 -9.42 6.88
C SER A 88 0.24 -10.81 6.33
N SER A 89 1.42 -11.35 6.67
CA SER A 89 1.74 -12.77 6.48
C SER A 89 1.50 -13.58 7.77
N ASN A 90 1.10 -12.95 8.87
CA ASN A 90 0.87 -13.62 10.15
C ASN A 90 -0.59 -14.13 10.25
N PRO A 91 -0.84 -15.45 10.17
CA PRO A 91 -2.19 -16.01 10.16
C PRO A 91 -2.98 -15.72 11.44
N GLU A 92 -2.30 -15.53 12.57
CA GLU A 92 -2.95 -15.26 13.85
C GLU A 92 -3.59 -13.86 13.87
N VAL A 93 -2.82 -12.85 13.50
CA VAL A 93 -3.28 -11.45 13.47
C VAL A 93 -4.36 -11.26 12.40
N ILE A 94 -4.24 -11.96 11.26
CA ILE A 94 -5.27 -12.02 10.22
C ILE A 94 -6.59 -12.56 10.80
N ASN A 95 -6.55 -13.70 11.48
CA ASN A 95 -7.76 -14.33 12.04
C ASN A 95 -8.40 -13.47 13.14
N LEU A 96 -7.58 -12.85 13.99
CA LEU A 96 -8.06 -11.90 15.00
C LEU A 96 -8.72 -10.68 14.36
N SER A 97 -8.14 -10.14 13.30
CA SER A 97 -8.68 -8.98 12.56
C SER A 97 -10.01 -9.30 11.86
N LYS A 98 -10.12 -10.50 11.24
CA LYS A 98 -11.39 -10.98 10.68
C LYS A 98 -12.48 -11.07 11.74
N LYS A 99 -12.14 -11.60 12.92
CA LYS A 99 -13.06 -11.66 14.07
C LYS A 99 -13.47 -10.26 14.55
N GLY A 100 -12.52 -9.33 14.62
CA GLY A 100 -12.75 -7.93 14.96
C GLY A 100 -13.77 -7.27 14.02
N LEU A 101 -13.58 -7.39 12.70
CA LEU A 101 -14.52 -6.88 11.70
C LEU A 101 -15.93 -7.45 11.86
N LYS A 102 -16.04 -8.79 12.00
CA LYS A 102 -17.32 -9.46 12.20
C LYS A 102 -18.07 -8.92 13.44
N LEU A 103 -17.37 -8.66 14.53
CA LEU A 103 -17.96 -8.09 15.75
C LEU A 103 -18.45 -6.64 15.57
N LEU A 104 -17.87 -5.89 14.64
CA LEU A 104 -18.27 -4.51 14.32
C LEU A 104 -19.42 -4.44 13.30
N GLY A 105 -20.19 -5.53 13.17
CA GLY A 105 -21.29 -5.65 12.20
C GLY A 105 -20.82 -5.65 10.74
N ASP A 106 -19.51 -5.81 10.51
CA ASP A 106 -18.97 -6.00 9.17
C ASP A 106 -19.03 -7.49 8.83
N SER A 107 -20.25 -7.97 8.59
CA SER A 107 -20.57 -9.35 8.22
C SER A 107 -20.33 -9.62 6.73
N SER A 108 -19.66 -8.71 6.02
CA SER A 108 -19.30 -8.91 4.64
C SER A 108 -18.23 -10.01 4.56
N GLY A 109 -18.66 -11.25 4.28
CA GLY A 109 -17.81 -12.33 3.78
C GLY A 109 -17.21 -12.05 2.39
N SER A 110 -17.04 -10.78 2.06
CA SER A 110 -16.41 -10.22 0.89
C SER A 110 -15.80 -8.92 1.40
N TYR A 111 -14.51 -8.97 1.79
CA TYR A 111 -13.74 -7.79 2.17
C TYR A 111 -14.00 -6.75 1.09
N SER A 112 -14.70 -5.65 1.42
CA SER A 112 -15.07 -4.66 0.41
C SER A 112 -13.80 -4.18 -0.25
N LYS A 113 -13.53 -4.75 -1.43
CA LYS A 113 -12.54 -4.33 -2.40
C LYS A 113 -12.61 -2.82 -2.40
N VAL A 114 -11.52 -2.13 -2.04
CA VAL A 114 -11.47 -0.68 -2.23
C VAL A 114 -11.92 -0.47 -3.67
N THR A 115 -13.07 0.16 -3.86
CA THR A 115 -13.65 0.39 -5.19
C THR A 115 -13.41 1.79 -5.65
N LYS A 116 -12.89 2.67 -4.79
CA LYS A 116 -12.62 4.07 -5.10
C LYS A 116 -11.41 4.59 -4.32
N ALA A 117 -10.51 5.29 -5.00
CA ALA A 117 -9.43 6.05 -4.39
C ALA A 117 -9.44 7.48 -4.95
N ILE A 118 -9.22 8.44 -4.07
CA ILE A 118 -8.97 9.84 -4.42
C ILE A 118 -7.49 10.09 -4.15
N LEU A 119 -6.74 10.41 -5.19
CA LEU A 119 -5.31 10.61 -5.16
C LEU A 119 -5.04 12.11 -5.27
N ASN A 120 -4.47 12.71 -4.22
CA ASN A 120 -3.86 14.03 -4.34
C ASN A 120 -2.51 13.85 -5.02
N VAL A 121 -2.28 14.51 -6.15
CA VAL A 121 -1.09 14.30 -6.98
C VAL A 121 -0.19 15.53 -7.00
N ASN A 122 1.12 15.29 -7.09
CA ASN A 122 2.07 16.37 -7.33
C ASN A 122 1.99 16.81 -8.79
N THR A 123 2.30 18.07 -9.04
CA THR A 123 2.35 18.60 -10.40
C THR A 123 3.74 19.14 -10.74
N MET A 124 4.17 18.87 -11.97
CA MET A 124 5.37 19.48 -12.55
C MET A 124 5.01 20.01 -13.93
N GLY A 125 4.67 21.31 -14.00
CA GLY A 125 3.97 21.87 -15.15
C GLY A 125 2.61 21.20 -15.35
N ASN A 126 2.37 20.61 -16.52
CA ASN A 126 1.11 19.94 -16.86
C ASN A 126 1.07 18.45 -16.50
N VAL A 127 2.15 17.93 -15.92
CA VAL A 127 2.32 16.52 -15.58
C VAL A 127 1.74 16.25 -14.19
N LEU A 128 0.95 15.19 -14.07
CA LEU A 128 0.44 14.69 -12.79
C LEU A 128 1.31 13.51 -12.34
N ILE A 129 1.88 13.59 -11.15
CA ILE A 129 2.76 12.57 -10.56
C ILE A 129 2.05 11.92 -9.38
N ILE A 130 1.89 10.60 -9.46
CA ILE A 130 1.37 9.77 -8.38
C ILE A 130 2.55 9.18 -7.62
N ASP A 131 2.63 9.50 -6.33
CA ASP A 131 3.58 8.89 -5.41
C ASP A 131 3.05 7.55 -4.87
N ASP A 132 3.92 6.79 -4.20
CA ASP A 132 3.55 5.58 -3.45
C ASP A 132 2.84 4.49 -4.27
N VAL A 133 3.15 4.37 -5.55
CA VAL A 133 2.68 3.29 -6.41
C VAL A 133 3.46 2.02 -6.10
N LYS A 134 2.77 0.97 -5.66
CA LYS A 134 3.38 -0.34 -5.40
C LYS A 134 3.33 -1.20 -6.65
N VAL A 135 4.45 -1.80 -7.03
CA VAL A 135 4.57 -2.69 -8.18
C VAL A 135 5.03 -4.07 -7.71
N ASN A 136 4.24 -5.11 -8.02
CA ASN A 136 4.49 -6.51 -7.69
C ASN A 136 4.90 -6.77 -6.21
N ASP A 137 4.41 -5.98 -5.25
CA ASP A 137 4.82 -6.00 -3.82
C ASP A 137 6.32 -5.80 -3.54
N ALA A 138 7.12 -5.50 -4.57
CA ALA A 138 8.57 -5.49 -4.47
C ALA A 138 9.17 -4.08 -4.59
N ALA A 139 8.42 -3.13 -5.13
CA ALA A 139 8.88 -1.75 -5.29
C ALA A 139 7.76 -0.77 -4.96
N LYS A 140 8.12 0.33 -4.28
CA LYS A 140 7.30 1.53 -4.14
C LYS A 140 7.97 2.66 -4.91
N VAL A 141 7.26 3.28 -5.85
CA VAL A 141 7.81 4.24 -6.82
C VAL A 141 6.80 5.32 -7.19
N LYS A 142 7.26 6.31 -7.95
CA LYS A 142 6.45 7.38 -8.52
C LYS A 142 6.18 7.09 -9.99
N PHE A 143 5.00 7.48 -10.45
CA PHE A 143 4.62 7.40 -11.86
C PHE A 143 4.00 8.71 -12.32
N ILE A 144 4.23 9.04 -13.59
CA ILE A 144 3.39 10.02 -14.28
C ILE A 144 2.08 9.35 -14.66
N PHE A 145 0.96 10.03 -14.42
CA PHE A 145 -0.32 9.62 -14.97
C PHE A 145 -0.49 10.16 -16.38
N ASP A 146 -0.46 9.28 -17.39
CA ASP A 146 -0.41 9.68 -18.80
C ASP A 146 -1.54 9.03 -19.61
N THR A 147 -2.61 9.79 -19.85
CA THR A 147 -3.75 9.36 -20.67
C THR A 147 -3.41 9.26 -22.16
N GLY A 148 -2.28 9.81 -22.60
CA GLY A 148 -1.79 9.72 -23.98
C GLY A 148 -0.97 8.46 -24.27
N ALA A 149 -0.54 7.73 -23.24
CA ALA A 149 0.22 6.50 -23.39
C ALA A 149 -0.72 5.27 -23.49
N SER A 150 -0.65 4.53 -24.60
CA SER A 150 -1.47 3.31 -24.76
C SER A 150 -1.08 2.21 -23.76
N TYR A 151 0.20 2.12 -23.41
CA TYR A 151 0.73 1.17 -22.45
C TYR A 151 1.37 1.89 -21.27
N THR A 152 1.23 1.32 -20.09
CA THR A 152 2.11 1.60 -18.95
C THR A 152 3.55 1.31 -19.35
N THR A 153 4.47 2.16 -18.93
CA THR A 153 5.91 2.03 -19.21
C THR A 153 6.68 2.06 -17.91
N ILE A 154 7.71 1.22 -17.78
CA ILE A 154 8.66 1.25 -16.67
C ILE A 154 10.10 1.39 -17.18
N SER A 155 10.96 1.95 -16.33
CA SER A 155 12.41 2.03 -16.57
C SER A 155 13.05 0.65 -16.62
N THR A 156 14.19 0.57 -17.31
CA THR A 156 15.05 -0.61 -17.26
C THR A 156 15.53 -0.87 -15.83
N GLU A 157 15.80 0.21 -15.07
CA GLU A 157 16.17 0.12 -13.66
C GLU A 157 15.10 -0.56 -12.80
N LEU A 158 13.83 -0.15 -12.93
CA LEU A 158 12.74 -0.76 -12.18
C LEU A 158 12.55 -2.23 -12.60
N ALA A 159 12.63 -2.52 -13.90
CA ALA A 159 12.56 -3.91 -14.38
C ALA A 159 13.65 -4.79 -13.73
N ASN A 160 14.89 -4.28 -13.65
CA ASN A 160 16.01 -4.96 -12.98
C ASN A 160 15.76 -5.13 -11.48
N ARG A 161 15.26 -4.08 -10.80
CA ARG A 161 14.94 -4.11 -9.36
C ARG A 161 13.84 -5.12 -9.04
N LEU A 162 12.89 -5.29 -9.96
CA LEU A 162 11.84 -6.32 -9.90
C LEU A 162 12.30 -7.70 -10.36
N LYS A 163 13.57 -7.85 -10.79
CA LYS A 163 14.15 -9.09 -11.34
C LYS A 163 13.36 -9.64 -12.55
N ILE A 164 12.84 -8.74 -13.38
CA ILE A 164 12.11 -9.10 -14.60
C ILE A 164 13.09 -9.15 -15.77
N SER A 165 13.25 -10.33 -16.36
CA SER A 165 14.06 -10.49 -17.57
C SER A 165 13.30 -10.03 -18.81
N THR A 166 13.94 -9.21 -19.63
CA THR A 166 13.41 -8.73 -20.92
C THR A 166 14.05 -9.43 -22.13
N ALA A 167 15.02 -10.32 -21.91
CA ALA A 167 15.86 -10.89 -22.97
C ALA A 167 15.05 -11.61 -24.07
N ASN A 168 13.97 -12.30 -23.68
CA ASN A 168 13.11 -13.06 -24.59
C ASN A 168 11.71 -12.46 -24.75
N ALA A 169 11.51 -11.23 -24.26
CA ALA A 169 10.20 -10.58 -24.35
C ALA A 169 9.94 -10.12 -25.80
N PRO A 170 8.70 -10.26 -26.30
CA PRO A 170 8.34 -9.71 -27.61
C PRO A 170 8.56 -8.20 -27.60
N LYS A 171 9.16 -7.67 -28.66
CA LYS A 171 9.37 -6.23 -28.82
C LYS A 171 8.19 -5.60 -29.54
N MET A 172 7.84 -4.38 -29.14
CA MET A 172 6.83 -3.56 -29.77
C MET A 172 7.44 -2.25 -30.22
N LYS A 173 7.24 -1.89 -31.49
CA LYS A 173 7.58 -0.57 -31.99
C LYS A 173 6.54 0.43 -31.50
N ILE A 174 6.98 1.42 -30.74
CA ILE A 174 6.16 2.51 -30.22
C ILE A 174 6.63 3.85 -30.77
N MET A 175 5.69 4.79 -30.88
CA MET A 175 5.99 6.19 -31.16
C MET A 175 6.01 6.97 -29.85
N THR A 176 7.09 7.70 -29.61
CA THR A 176 7.27 8.59 -28.47
C THR A 176 7.36 10.03 -28.96
N GLY A 177 7.37 11.01 -28.05
CA GLY A 177 7.63 12.41 -28.40
C GLY A 177 9.01 12.64 -29.04
N SER A 178 9.93 11.68 -28.91
CA SER A 178 11.29 11.74 -29.47
C SER A 178 11.48 10.85 -30.71
N GLY A 179 10.41 10.23 -31.23
CA GLY A 179 10.45 9.32 -32.37
C GLY A 179 10.12 7.87 -32.02
N TYR A 180 10.49 6.94 -32.89
CA TYR A 180 10.17 5.51 -32.72
C TYR A 180 11.18 4.79 -31.84
N LEU A 181 10.69 3.86 -31.02
CA LEU A 181 11.50 2.97 -30.17
C LEU A 181 10.95 1.55 -30.22
N ASP A 182 11.82 0.54 -30.23
CA ASP A 182 11.43 -0.86 -29.99
C ASP A 182 11.59 -1.19 -28.50
N ALA A 183 10.47 -1.44 -27.81
CA ALA A 183 10.45 -1.71 -26.38
C ALA A 183 10.00 -3.15 -26.08
N PRO A 184 10.70 -3.90 -25.20
CA PRO A 184 10.21 -5.16 -24.68
C PRO A 184 8.84 -5.01 -24.02
N LYS A 185 7.89 -5.86 -24.41
CA LYS A 185 6.56 -5.94 -23.80
C LYS A 185 6.52 -7.07 -22.77
N ILE A 186 6.20 -6.71 -21.55
CA ILE A 186 6.06 -7.60 -20.40
C ILE A 186 4.65 -7.48 -19.78
N THR A 187 4.38 -8.29 -18.78
CA THR A 187 3.19 -8.18 -17.94
C THR A 187 3.59 -8.04 -16.48
N LEU A 188 3.24 -6.91 -15.87
CA LEU A 188 3.35 -6.75 -14.42
C LEU A 188 2.20 -7.51 -13.75
N LYS A 189 2.52 -8.28 -12.71
CA LYS A 189 1.53 -9.09 -11.99
C LYS A 189 0.48 -8.18 -11.35
N LYS A 190 0.93 -7.11 -10.70
CA LYS A 190 0.04 -6.09 -10.15
C LYS A 190 0.68 -4.71 -9.97
N ILE A 191 -0.18 -3.70 -10.04
CA ILE A 191 0.09 -2.32 -9.65
C ILE A 191 -0.99 -1.91 -8.65
N GLU A 192 -0.57 -1.44 -7.48
CA GLU A 192 -1.47 -1.02 -6.39
C GLU A 192 -1.25 0.45 -6.03
N ILE A 193 -2.36 1.18 -5.90
CA ILE A 193 -2.39 2.59 -5.48
C ILE A 193 -3.53 2.77 -4.47
N ASN A 194 -3.22 3.19 -3.24
CA ASN A 194 -4.21 3.39 -2.17
C ASN A 194 -5.22 2.23 -2.00
N GLY A 195 -4.74 0.98 -2.07
CA GLY A 195 -5.57 -0.23 -1.95
C GLY A 195 -6.34 -0.64 -3.21
N LEU A 196 -6.35 0.19 -4.26
CA LEU A 196 -6.84 -0.22 -5.58
C LEU A 196 -5.75 -0.96 -6.34
N THR A 197 -6.06 -2.19 -6.77
CA THR A 197 -5.12 -3.03 -7.52
C THR A 197 -5.59 -3.25 -8.95
N ALA A 198 -4.69 -3.02 -9.91
CA ALA A 198 -4.77 -3.54 -11.27
C ALA A 198 -3.88 -4.78 -11.40
N TYR A 199 -4.40 -5.83 -12.04
CA TYR A 199 -3.69 -7.09 -12.22
C TYR A 199 -3.34 -7.29 -13.70
N ASN A 200 -2.28 -8.05 -13.96
CA ASN A 200 -1.87 -8.44 -15.32
C ASN A 200 -1.74 -7.22 -16.26
N VAL A 201 -1.02 -6.19 -15.81
CA VAL A 201 -0.89 -4.93 -16.52
C VAL A 201 0.15 -5.08 -17.63
N GLU A 202 -0.28 -4.97 -18.88
CA GLU A 202 0.62 -4.95 -20.04
C GLU A 202 1.51 -3.71 -19.97
N THR A 203 2.81 -3.93 -20.01
CA THR A 203 3.80 -2.89 -19.69
C THR A 203 4.97 -2.95 -20.67
N LEU A 204 5.47 -1.80 -21.07
CA LEU A 204 6.69 -1.68 -21.88
C LEU A 204 7.88 -1.33 -20.99
N VAL A 205 9.05 -1.88 -21.30
CA VAL A 205 10.30 -1.51 -20.65
C VAL A 205 11.06 -0.56 -21.56
N ALA A 206 11.19 0.70 -21.15
CA ALA A 206 11.88 1.73 -21.91
C ALA A 206 12.37 2.86 -21.00
N ASP A 207 13.58 3.35 -21.26
CA ASP A 207 14.11 4.53 -20.59
C ASP A 207 13.72 5.78 -21.38
N LEU A 208 12.77 6.55 -20.84
CA LEU A 208 12.26 7.76 -21.46
C LEU A 208 13.08 8.99 -20.98
N PRO A 209 13.03 10.14 -21.67
CA PRO A 209 13.79 11.34 -21.28
C PRO A 209 13.56 11.83 -19.84
N MET A 210 12.39 11.54 -19.27
CA MET A 210 12.05 11.84 -17.86
C MET A 210 12.88 11.04 -16.83
N HIS A 211 13.60 10.01 -17.26
CA HIS A 211 14.43 9.16 -16.42
C HIS A 211 15.85 9.74 -16.29
N THR A 212 16.26 10.60 -17.21
CA THR A 212 17.64 11.08 -17.35
C THR A 212 17.83 12.54 -16.91
N SER A 213 16.76 13.24 -16.49
CA SER A 213 16.76 14.68 -16.21
C SER A 213 17.17 15.08 -14.78
N GLY A 214 17.86 14.21 -14.03
CA GLY A 214 18.46 14.56 -12.73
C GLY A 214 17.48 14.67 -11.55
N THR A 215 16.18 14.42 -11.76
CA THR A 215 15.15 14.28 -10.70
C THR A 215 14.90 12.81 -10.31
N ALA A 216 15.74 11.90 -10.82
CA ALA A 216 15.49 10.46 -10.84
C ALA A 216 16.12 9.74 -9.65
N GLY A 217 15.30 9.50 -8.63
CA GLY A 217 15.45 8.35 -7.73
C GLY A 217 14.25 7.41 -7.80
N ASP A 218 13.04 7.97 -7.98
CA ASP A 218 11.80 7.19 -7.84
C ASP A 218 10.84 7.29 -9.03
N LEU A 219 11.09 8.15 -10.03
CA LEU A 219 10.18 8.26 -11.19
C LEU A 219 10.39 7.08 -12.12
N ALA A 220 9.52 6.08 -11.98
CA ALA A 220 9.70 4.78 -12.60
C ALA A 220 9.13 4.67 -14.02
N GLY A 221 8.23 5.58 -14.42
CA GLY A 221 7.69 5.63 -15.77
C GLY A 221 6.28 6.21 -15.84
N LEU A 222 5.47 5.66 -16.75
CA LEU A 222 4.15 6.15 -17.11
C LEU A 222 3.06 5.13 -16.72
N LEU A 223 1.98 5.58 -16.09
CA LEU A 223 0.73 4.84 -15.98
C LEU A 223 -0.13 5.19 -17.19
N GLY A 224 -0.24 4.25 -18.13
CA GLY A 224 -0.98 4.41 -19.39
C GLY A 224 -2.32 3.70 -19.40
N LEU A 225 -2.97 3.68 -20.57
CA LEU A 225 -4.30 3.08 -20.76
C LEU A 225 -4.36 1.59 -20.40
N SER A 226 -3.27 0.84 -20.57
CA SER A 226 -3.21 -0.58 -20.16
C SER A 226 -3.36 -0.80 -18.65
N PHE A 227 -3.04 0.21 -17.82
CA PHE A 227 -3.38 0.24 -16.39
C PHE A 227 -4.78 0.81 -16.17
N MET A 228 -5.11 1.92 -16.84
CA MET A 228 -6.37 2.64 -16.60
C MET A 228 -7.62 1.85 -17.01
N LYS A 229 -7.51 0.89 -17.96
CA LYS A 229 -8.63 0.06 -18.41
C LYS A 229 -9.37 -0.71 -17.30
N ASP A 230 -8.71 -0.87 -16.15
CA ASP A 230 -9.23 -1.53 -14.96
C ASP A 230 -10.07 -0.61 -14.06
N PHE A 231 -10.14 0.68 -14.40
CA PHE A 231 -10.78 1.72 -13.59
C PHE A 231 -11.58 2.70 -14.45
N LYS A 232 -12.63 3.26 -13.85
CA LYS A 232 -13.18 4.54 -14.26
C LYS A 232 -12.30 5.65 -13.67
N VAL A 233 -11.73 6.46 -14.53
CA VAL A 233 -10.79 7.53 -14.17
C VAL A 233 -11.47 8.89 -14.27
N THR A 234 -11.33 9.72 -13.24
CA THR A 234 -11.66 11.16 -13.30
C THR A 234 -10.42 11.98 -12.94
N VAL A 235 -10.11 12.99 -13.74
CA VAL A 235 -9.00 13.92 -13.48
C VAL A 235 -9.58 15.29 -13.12
N ASP A 236 -9.49 15.68 -11.86
CA ASP A 236 -9.89 17.00 -11.34
C ASP A 236 -8.64 17.88 -11.24
N ARG A 237 -8.31 18.56 -12.35
CA ARG A 237 -7.14 19.45 -12.45
C ARG A 237 -7.17 20.62 -11.47
N PRO A 238 -8.29 21.36 -11.29
CA PRO A 238 -8.35 22.44 -10.31
C PRO A 238 -7.98 22.01 -8.89
N LYS A 239 -8.26 20.76 -8.51
CA LYS A 239 -7.90 20.20 -7.21
C LYS A 239 -6.60 19.39 -7.19
N ASN A 240 -5.92 19.25 -8.32
CA ASN A 240 -4.78 18.32 -8.49
C ASN A 240 -5.12 16.92 -7.97
N GLN A 241 -6.26 16.38 -8.41
CA GLN A 241 -6.77 15.09 -7.99
C GLN A 241 -6.99 14.13 -9.15
N ILE A 242 -6.69 12.86 -8.90
CA ILE A 242 -7.11 11.74 -9.73
C ILE A 242 -8.02 10.86 -8.91
N ILE A 243 -9.20 10.54 -9.45
CA ILE A 243 -10.13 9.62 -8.83
C ILE A 243 -10.13 8.35 -9.68
N LEU A 244 -9.83 7.23 -9.03
CA LEU A 244 -9.89 5.91 -9.62
C LEU A 244 -11.08 5.17 -9.00
N GLU A 245 -11.96 4.61 -9.82
CA GLU A 245 -13.06 3.75 -9.39
C GLU A 245 -12.92 2.39 -10.06
N LYS A 246 -12.95 1.27 -9.33
CA LYS A 246 -12.82 -0.06 -9.94
C LYS A 246 -14.03 -0.34 -10.85
N ASN A 247 -13.75 -0.81 -12.07
CA ASN A 247 -14.77 -1.32 -12.99
C ASN A 247 -15.46 -2.59 -12.44
#